data_AF-A0A0K9CNH3-F1
#
_entry.id   AF-A0A0K9CNH3-F1
#
_cell.length_a   1.000
_cell.length_b   1.000
_cell.length_c   1.000
_cell.angle_alpha   90.00
_cell.angle_beta   90.00
_cell.angle_gamma   90.00
#
_symmetry.space_group_name_H-M   'P 1'
#
loop_
_entity.id
_entity.type
_entity.pdbx_description
1 polymer ?
#
loop_
_entity_poly.entity_id
_entity_poly.type
_entity_poly.pdbx_seq_one_letter_code
_entity_poly.pdbx_strand_id
1 'polypeptide(L)'
;MIVLNLELDNLFGFEDFKINFSYPKKIENSSIKDEFLKDRPNFRYKKVNILLGANSTGKTSIGKAMMAIFNFLNKKEIIALTQYIRDIEKEMSFSIDFILDSKNILYRVNLKYKKEK
;
A
#
# COMPACT_ATOMS: atom_id res chain seq x y z
N MET A 1 11.13 -2.50 -5.44
CA MET A 1 9.88 -1.72 -5.54
C MET A 1 9.69 -1.00 -4.23
N ILE A 2 9.40 0.30 -4.27
CA ILE A 2 9.18 1.15 -3.08
C ILE A 2 7.72 1.55 -3.06
N VAL A 3 6.96 1.15 -2.03
CA VAL A 3 5.57 1.57 -1.82
C VAL A 3 5.54 2.92 -1.11
N LEU A 4 4.70 3.84 -1.57
CA LEU A 4 4.65 5.22 -1.10
C LEU A 4 3.29 5.60 -0.51
N ASN A 5 2.23 4.97 -0.98
CA ASN A 5 0.88 5.17 -0.47
C ASN A 5 0.09 3.88 -0.66
N LEU A 6 -0.79 3.59 0.28
CA LEU A 6 -1.76 2.51 0.22
C LEU A 6 -3.10 3.01 0.74
N GLU A 7 -4.13 2.85 -0.06
CA GLU A 7 -5.52 3.10 0.29
C GLU A 7 -6.33 1.84 0.07
N LEU A 8 -7.17 1.47 1.04
CA LEU A 8 -7.97 0.25 1.04
C LEU A 8 -9.39 0.59 1.49
N ASP A 9 -10.38 0.10 0.77
CA ASP A 9 -11.77 0.18 1.18
C ASP A 9 -12.51 -1.12 0.89
N ASN A 10 -13.33 -1.54 1.86
CA ASN A 10 -14.10 -2.80 1.83
C ASN A 10 -13.23 -4.04 1.50
N LEU A 11 -11.99 -4.05 1.97
CA LEU A 11 -11.02 -5.14 1.80
C LEU A 11 -10.41 -5.53 3.15
N PHE A 12 -10.39 -6.83 3.46
CA PHE A 12 -10.15 -7.37 4.80
C PHE A 12 -11.10 -6.73 5.84
N GLY A 13 -10.55 -6.04 6.84
CA GLY A 13 -11.31 -5.29 7.83
C GLY A 13 -11.23 -3.77 7.61
N PHE A 14 -10.61 -3.32 6.52
CA PHE A 14 -10.36 -1.91 6.27
C PHE A 14 -11.56 -1.25 5.59
N GLU A 15 -11.97 -0.11 6.15
CA GLU A 15 -12.98 0.81 5.62
C GLU A 15 -12.34 2.19 5.62
N ASP A 16 -12.32 2.86 4.46
CA ASP A 16 -11.67 4.17 4.26
C ASP A 16 -10.25 4.27 4.86
N PHE A 17 -9.45 3.21 4.68
CA PHE A 17 -8.10 3.16 5.23
C PHE A 17 -7.10 3.82 4.30
N LYS A 18 -6.23 4.66 4.87
CA LYS A 18 -5.13 5.29 4.15
C LYS A 18 -3.85 5.32 4.96
N ILE A 19 -2.74 4.98 4.32
CA ILE A 19 -1.41 5.10 4.88
C ILE A 19 -0.42 5.63 3.85
N ASN A 20 0.38 6.61 4.26
CA ASN A 20 1.40 7.23 3.44
C ASN A 20 2.81 6.90 3.98
N PHE A 21 3.65 6.33 3.12
CA PHE A 21 5.02 5.93 3.41
C PHE A 21 6.05 6.96 2.93
N SER A 22 5.61 8.10 2.38
CA SER A 22 6.47 9.23 2.05
C SER A 22 6.47 10.27 3.17
N TYR A 23 7.32 11.29 3.05
CA TYR A 23 7.24 12.49 3.87
C TYR A 23 7.74 13.73 3.12
N PRO A 24 7.13 14.91 3.33
CA PRO A 24 7.40 16.10 2.52
C PRO A 24 8.70 16.83 2.90
N LYS A 25 9.16 16.68 4.14
CA LYS A 25 10.33 17.39 4.68
C LYS A 25 11.38 16.41 5.18
N LYS A 26 12.66 16.77 5.04
CA LYS A 26 13.76 16.00 5.61
C LYS A 26 13.58 15.91 7.13
N ILE A 27 13.73 14.71 7.68
CA ILE A 27 13.78 14.50 9.12
C ILE A 27 15.18 14.85 9.59
N GLU A 28 15.30 15.88 10.42
CA GLU A 28 16.56 16.25 11.06
C GLU A 28 16.94 15.21 12.12
N ASN A 29 18.23 14.93 12.26
CA ASN A 29 18.77 13.99 13.25
C ASN A 29 18.18 12.56 13.16
N SER A 30 17.72 12.13 11.99
CA SER A 30 17.29 10.74 11.78
C SER A 30 18.48 9.79 11.90
N SER A 31 18.32 8.72 12.67
CA SER A 31 19.27 7.60 12.72
C SER A 31 19.23 6.75 11.44
N ILE A 32 18.14 6.83 10.67
CA ILE A 32 17.98 6.14 9.40
C ILE A 32 18.55 7.02 8.29
N LYS A 33 19.65 6.58 7.69
CA LYS A 33 20.34 7.31 6.63
C LYS A 33 19.70 7.10 5.26
N ASP A 34 19.88 8.10 4.40
CA ASP A 34 19.57 8.05 2.97
C ASP A 34 18.12 7.70 2.62
N GLU A 35 17.17 8.16 3.41
CA GLU A 35 15.72 7.98 3.18
C GLU A 35 15.19 8.86 2.04
N PHE A 36 15.80 8.71 0.88
CA PHE A 36 15.43 9.38 -0.36
C PHE A 36 15.68 8.49 -1.56
N LEU A 37 15.03 8.82 -2.67
CA LEU A 37 15.21 8.10 -3.93
C LEU A 37 16.57 8.47 -4.54
N LYS A 38 17.28 7.48 -5.09
CA LYS A 38 18.56 7.70 -5.77
C LYS A 38 18.39 8.75 -6.88
N ASP A 39 19.33 9.69 -6.95
CA ASP A 39 19.33 10.82 -7.88
C ASP A 39 18.15 11.81 -7.70
N ARG A 40 17.30 11.62 -6.69
CA ARG A 40 16.17 12.50 -6.34
C ARG A 40 16.09 12.72 -4.81
N PRO A 41 17.05 13.44 -4.21
CA PRO A 41 17.16 13.61 -2.75
C PRO A 41 15.98 14.39 -2.12
N ASN A 42 15.20 15.10 -2.94
CA ASN A 42 13.98 15.78 -2.50
C ASN A 42 12.77 14.84 -2.41
N PHE A 43 12.84 13.66 -3.03
CA PHE A 43 11.81 12.64 -2.94
C PHE A 43 12.15 11.67 -1.82
N ARG A 44 11.41 11.75 -0.70
CA ARG A 44 11.76 11.07 0.55
C ARG A 44 10.70 10.05 0.96
N TYR A 45 11.14 8.93 1.51
CA TYR A 45 10.28 7.83 1.92
C TYR A 45 10.81 7.12 3.15
N LYS A 46 9.89 6.56 3.94
CA LYS A 46 10.18 5.79 5.14
C LYS A 46 10.76 4.44 4.73
N LYS A 47 12.05 4.21 5.00
CA LYS A 47 12.69 2.90 4.79
C LYS A 47 12.25 1.87 5.82
N VAL A 48 12.00 2.31 7.05
CA VAL A 48 11.54 1.46 8.15
C VAL A 48 10.17 1.93 8.59
N ASN A 49 9.21 1.00 8.62
CA ASN A 49 7.84 1.25 9.07
C ASN A 49 7.50 0.24 10.17
N ILE A 50 7.25 0.72 11.39
CA ILE A 50 6.90 -0.11 12.54
C ILE A 50 5.40 0.04 12.79
N LEU A 51 4.65 -1.06 12.66
CA LEU A 51 3.22 -1.11 12.93
C LEU A 51 2.99 -1.65 14.34
N LEU A 52 2.49 -0.82 15.24
CA LEU A 52 2.21 -1.16 16.63
C LEU A 52 0.70 -1.08 16.91
N GLY A 53 0.24 -1.84 17.91
CA GLY A 53 -1.17 -1.86 18.34
C GLY A 53 -1.55 -3.15 19.04
N ALA A 54 -2.73 -3.21 19.63
CA ALA A 54 -3.25 -4.41 20.30
C ALA A 54 -3.43 -5.60 19.35
N ASN A 55 -3.64 -6.80 19.89
CA ASN A 55 -3.90 -7.98 19.05
C ASN A 55 -5.14 -7.77 18.17
N SER A 56 -5.12 -8.35 16.97
CA SER A 56 -6.24 -8.29 16.02
C SER A 56 -6.63 -6.90 15.48
N THR A 57 -5.81 -5.86 15.69
CA THR A 57 -6.06 -4.50 15.15
C THR A 57 -5.63 -4.32 13.68
N GLY A 58 -5.49 -5.40 12.91
CA GLY A 58 -5.21 -5.31 11.48
C GLY A 58 -3.74 -5.19 11.05
N LYS A 59 -2.77 -5.20 11.98
CA LYS A 59 -1.33 -5.17 11.61
C LYS A 59 -0.94 -6.24 10.59
N THR A 60 -1.34 -7.49 10.84
CA THR A 60 -1.12 -8.61 9.91
C THR A 60 -1.94 -8.46 8.63
N SER A 61 -3.15 -7.90 8.73
CA SER A 61 -4.04 -7.67 7.59
C SER A 61 -3.47 -6.64 6.61
N ILE A 62 -2.76 -5.59 7.07
CA ILE A 62 -2.05 -4.65 6.18
C ILE A 62 -1.03 -5.39 5.33
N GLY A 63 -0.21 -6.25 5.95
CA GLY A 63 0.77 -7.07 5.24
C GLY A 63 0.13 -8.02 4.21
N LYS A 64 -0.96 -8.69 4.61
CA LYS A 64 -1.73 -9.57 3.71
C LYS A 64 -2.39 -8.81 2.57
N ALA A 65 -2.87 -7.59 2.79
CA ALA A 65 -3.44 -6.73 1.76
C ALA A 65 -2.40 -6.34 0.71
N MET A 66 -1.21 -5.91 1.14
CA MET A 66 -0.09 -5.63 0.22
C MET A 66 0.29 -6.89 -0.57
N MET A 67 0.38 -8.05 0.09
CA MET A 67 0.67 -9.32 -0.57
C MET A 67 -0.38 -9.69 -1.63
N ALA A 68 -1.67 -9.55 -1.31
CA ALA A 68 -2.76 -9.81 -2.24
C ALA A 68 -2.69 -8.87 -3.46
N ILE A 69 -2.42 -7.58 -3.25
CA ILE A 69 -2.23 -6.59 -4.32
C ILE A 69 -1.03 -6.96 -5.19
N PHE A 70 0.12 -7.29 -4.62
CA PHE A 70 1.30 -7.66 -5.40
C PHE A 70 1.09 -8.95 -6.20
N ASN A 71 0.43 -9.93 -5.60
CA ASN A 71 0.06 -11.16 -6.31
C ASN A 71 -0.88 -10.88 -7.47
N PHE A 72 -1.88 -10.00 -7.28
CA PHE A 72 -2.75 -9.54 -8.35
C PHE A 72 -1.98 -8.81 -9.46
N LEU A 73 -1.09 -7.87 -9.12
CA LEU A 73 -0.28 -7.14 -10.11
C LEU A 73 0.63 -8.08 -10.92
N ASN A 74 1.13 -9.15 -10.29
CA ASN A 74 2.01 -10.12 -10.94
C ASN A 74 1.24 -11.14 -11.79
N LYS A 75 0.20 -11.76 -11.24
CA LYS A 75 -0.56 -12.86 -11.88
C LYS A 75 -1.75 -12.39 -12.71
N LYS A 76 -2.25 -11.18 -12.46
CA LYS A 76 -3.48 -10.62 -13.05
C LYS A 76 -4.75 -11.40 -12.68
N GLU A 77 -4.71 -12.16 -11.59
CA GLU A 77 -5.82 -12.98 -11.09
C GLU A 77 -6.61 -12.21 -10.02
N ILE A 78 -7.84 -11.79 -10.35
CA ILE A 78 -8.68 -10.99 -9.44
C ILE A 78 -9.07 -11.75 -8.17
N ILE A 79 -9.08 -13.08 -8.22
CA ILE A 79 -9.43 -13.94 -7.09
C ILE A 79 -8.47 -13.76 -5.89
N ALA A 80 -7.23 -13.36 -6.16
CA ALA A 80 -6.26 -13.03 -5.12
C ALA A 80 -6.73 -11.89 -4.20
N LEU A 81 -7.60 -11.01 -4.71
CA LEU A 81 -8.18 -9.88 -3.98
C LEU A 81 -9.60 -10.17 -3.51
N THR A 82 -10.46 -10.70 -4.39
CA THR A 82 -11.91 -10.79 -4.13
C THR A 82 -12.27 -11.72 -2.99
N GLN A 83 -11.42 -12.71 -2.69
CA GLN A 83 -11.57 -13.59 -1.53
C GLN A 83 -11.50 -12.86 -0.18
N TYR A 84 -10.99 -11.62 -0.16
CA TYR A 84 -10.83 -10.81 1.04
C TYR A 84 -11.83 -9.65 1.12
N ILE A 85 -12.84 -9.60 0.26
CA ILE A 85 -13.89 -8.57 0.34
C ILE A 85 -14.65 -8.73 1.66
N ARG A 86 -14.85 -7.61 2.37
CA ARG A 86 -15.57 -7.60 3.66
C ARG A 86 -17.07 -7.76 3.46
N ASP A 87 -17.64 -6.94 2.60
CA ASP A 87 -19.05 -6.91 2.24
C ASP A 87 -19.19 -7.08 0.72
N ILE A 88 -19.65 -8.27 0.31
CA ILE A 88 -19.76 -8.66 -1.09
C ILE A 88 -20.81 -7.85 -1.88
N GLU A 89 -21.74 -7.18 -1.18
CA GLU A 89 -22.78 -6.34 -1.81
C GLU A 89 -22.25 -4.92 -2.11
N LYS A 90 -21.13 -4.53 -1.50
CA LYS A 90 -20.49 -3.23 -1.68
C LYS A 90 -19.32 -3.31 -2.67
N GLU A 91 -19.02 -2.17 -3.30
CA GLU A 91 -17.78 -2.02 -4.08
C GLU A 91 -16.58 -2.14 -3.14
N MET A 92 -15.56 -2.90 -3.54
CA MET A 92 -14.24 -2.83 -2.93
C MET A 92 -13.34 -1.94 -3.77
N SER A 93 -12.39 -1.27 -3.13
CA SER A 93 -11.35 -0.55 -3.85
C SER A 93 -9.98 -0.62 -3.19
N PHE A 94 -8.94 -0.48 -4.01
CA PHE A 94 -7.61 -0.15 -3.51
C PHE A 94 -6.94 0.87 -4.41
N SER A 95 -6.07 1.68 -3.81
CA SER A 95 -5.09 2.51 -4.52
C SER A 95 -3.71 2.24 -3.96
N ILE A 96 -2.72 2.06 -4.83
CA ILE A 96 -1.32 1.89 -4.42
C ILE A 96 -0.40 2.75 -5.28
N ASP A 97 0.46 3.50 -4.61
CA ASP A 97 1.54 4.26 -5.24
C ASP A 97 2.86 3.56 -5.01
N PHE A 98 3.64 3.34 -6.07
CA PHE A 98 4.94 2.73 -5.96
C PHE A 98 5.93 3.17 -7.04
N ILE A 99 7.21 3.00 -6.74
CA ILE A 99 8.34 3.18 -7.66
C ILE A 99 9.00 1.82 -7.91
N LEU A 100 9.40 1.56 -9.15
CA LEU A 100 10.20 0.40 -9.51
C LEU A 100 11.68 0.81 -9.48
N ASP A 101 12.53 0.09 -8.73
CA ASP A 101 13.90 0.53 -8.36
C ASP A 101 14.82 0.89 -9.54
N SER A 102 14.48 0.47 -10.77
CA SER A 102 15.24 0.77 -11.98
C SER A 102 14.83 2.08 -12.67
N LYS A 103 13.69 2.66 -12.31
CA LYS A 103 13.13 3.84 -12.97
C LYS A 103 12.62 4.80 -11.91
N ASN A 104 13.09 6.04 -11.96
CA ASN A 104 12.53 7.11 -11.15
C ASN A 104 11.15 7.55 -11.73
N ILE A 105 10.22 6.62 -11.86
CA ILE A 105 8.86 6.80 -12.35
C ILE A 105 7.92 6.38 -11.25
N LEU A 106 6.99 7.26 -10.91
CA LEU A 106 5.93 6.99 -9.96
C LEU A 106 4.75 6.36 -10.70
N TYR A 107 4.32 5.19 -10.23
CA TYR A 107 3.13 4.52 -10.71
C TYR A 107 2.03 4.60 -9.65
N ARG A 108 0.80 4.75 -10.13
CA ARG A 108 -0.42 4.59 -9.32
C ARG A 108 -1.30 3.54 -9.98
N VAL A 109 -1.73 2.55 -9.20
CA VAL A 109 -2.77 1.62 -9.62
C VAL A 109 -4.01 1.89 -8.78
N ASN A 110 -5.13 2.14 -9.45
CA ASN A 110 -6.44 2.21 -8.84
C ASN A 110 -7.28 1.04 -9.34
N LEU A 111 -7.90 0.32 -8.43
CA LEU A 111 -8.83 -0.74 -8.77
C LEU A 111 -10.11 -0.56 -7.96
N LYS A 112 -11.23 -0.75 -8.64
CA LYS A 112 -12.56 -0.86 -8.07
C LYS A 112 -13.18 -2.15 -8.58
N TYR A 113 -13.85 -2.87 -7.70
CA TYR A 113 -14.53 -4.11 -8.05
C TYR A 113 -15.83 -4.21 -7.28
N LYS A 114 -16.91 -4.52 -7.99
CA LYS A 114 -18.20 -4.87 -7.42
C LYS A 114 -18.63 -6.19 -8.03
N LYS A 115 -19.01 -7.16 -7.19
CA LYS A 115 -19.55 -8.43 -7.68
C LYS A 115 -20.92 -8.15 -8.31
N GLU A 116 -21.10 -8.53 -9.56
CA GLU A 116 -22.42 -8.49 -10.19
C GLU A 116 -23.31 -9.59 -9.58
N LYS A 117 -24.61 -9.30 -9.49
CA LYS A 117 -25.62 -10.21 -8.92
C LYS A 117 -25.93 -11.36 -9.87
#